data_AF-A0A1F5VPA2-F1
#
_entry.id   AF-A0A1F5VPA2-F1
#
_cell.length_a   1.000
_cell.length_b   1.000
_cell.length_c   1.000
_cell.angle_alpha   90.00
_cell.angle_beta   90.00
_cell.angle_gamma   90.00
#
_symmetry.space_group_name_H-M   'P 1'
#
loop_
_entity.id
_entity.type
_entity.pdbx_description
1 polymer ?
#
loop_
_entity_poly.entity_id
_entity_poly.type
_entity_poly.pdbx_seq_one_letter_code
_entity_poly.pdbx_strand_id
1 'polypeptide(L)'
;MKKALLCFMIIGIAVLLLAQTKEQNKILDRKVTCPLCGFSFKAHIVMNPDTRGGEDTDFLIRSVGSNPIANTVWTCPKCYYSALPQDFQKKLPETVKKELFKTKDFGKDLSTIAQDDIPAWLKYENAIIFYETLGQETQFIAGLHLKAAWACRLDAIEYTPEMDKLGQEYWDKVIKFQETTFQQYFHDMAELISQQMENHLDSSKKSAVLELVYADYRRKSGDYLAALQILQNMKKQPATYNTFKSQIDNDILLCEKEKTHQQEALTLFEKELQQDKITKDYKIRFTYLAGELSRRLGKKKQAQDWYQKALELIPEDQTFRLLVEQQLKFVRQ
;
A
#
# COMPACT_ATOMS: atom_id res chain seq x y z
N MET A 1 -17.07 20.10 -49.21
CA MET A 1 -16.34 20.97 -48.26
C MET A 1 -16.81 20.92 -46.79
N LYS A 2 -17.95 20.28 -46.42
CA LYS A 2 -18.40 20.20 -45.01
C LYS A 2 -17.94 18.95 -44.22
N LYS A 3 -17.29 17.98 -44.85
CA LYS A 3 -16.80 16.75 -44.18
C LYS A 3 -15.37 16.85 -43.63
N ALA A 4 -14.55 17.78 -44.13
CA ALA A 4 -13.16 17.95 -43.66
C ALA A 4 -13.06 18.78 -42.36
N LEU A 5 -14.04 19.66 -42.08
CA LEU A 5 -14.04 20.49 -40.87
C LEU A 5 -14.43 19.70 -39.60
N LEU A 6 -15.19 18.60 -39.75
CA LEU A 6 -15.63 17.78 -38.62
C LEU A 6 -14.52 16.86 -38.10
N CYS A 7 -13.64 16.36 -38.97
CA CYS A 7 -12.49 15.54 -38.55
C CYS A 7 -11.44 16.35 -37.78
N PHE A 8 -11.23 17.63 -38.10
CA PHE A 8 -10.29 18.47 -37.34
C PHE A 8 -10.83 18.88 -35.97
N MET A 9 -12.14 19.04 -35.79
CA MET A 9 -12.74 19.25 -34.45
C MET A 9 -12.70 17.98 -33.59
N ILE A 10 -12.92 16.80 -34.15
CA ILE A 10 -12.88 15.54 -33.40
C ILE A 10 -11.44 15.16 -33.01
N ILE A 11 -10.47 15.36 -33.91
CA ILE A 11 -9.04 15.16 -33.59
C ILE A 11 -8.57 16.23 -32.58
N GLY A 12 -9.02 17.48 -32.71
CA GLY A 12 -8.74 18.54 -31.74
C GLY A 12 -9.30 18.26 -30.34
N ILE A 13 -10.53 17.75 -30.24
CA ILE A 13 -11.17 17.37 -28.96
C ILE A 13 -10.52 16.09 -28.39
N ALA A 14 -10.11 15.13 -29.21
CA ALA A 14 -9.37 13.95 -28.74
C ALA A 14 -7.97 14.33 -28.23
N VAL A 15 -7.28 15.27 -28.86
CA VAL A 15 -5.98 15.79 -28.39
C VAL A 15 -6.15 16.69 -27.15
N LEU A 16 -7.27 17.41 -27.02
CA LEU A 16 -7.61 18.19 -25.82
C LEU A 16 -8.09 17.32 -24.64
N LEU A 17 -8.70 16.16 -24.89
CA LEU A 17 -9.04 15.15 -23.87
C LEU A 17 -7.81 14.31 -23.45
N LEU A 18 -6.86 14.10 -24.36
CA LEU A 18 -5.53 13.54 -24.05
C LEU A 18 -4.59 14.55 -23.37
N ALA A 19 -5.01 15.82 -23.29
CA ALA A 19 -4.34 16.88 -22.55
C ALA A 19 -5.01 17.16 -21.19
N GLN A 20 -5.68 16.16 -20.60
CA GLN A 20 -5.74 16.11 -19.13
C GLN A 20 -4.29 16.04 -18.66
N THR A 21 -3.79 17.20 -18.23
CA THR A 21 -2.43 17.43 -17.77
C THR A 21 -1.97 16.24 -16.95
N LYS A 22 -0.88 15.60 -17.38
CA LYS A 22 -0.06 14.72 -16.55
C LYS A 22 0.26 15.49 -15.26
N GLU A 23 -0.58 15.40 -14.24
CA GLU A 23 -0.18 15.72 -12.88
C GLU A 23 0.76 14.59 -12.45
N GLN A 24 2.01 14.69 -12.90
CA GLN A 24 3.10 13.96 -12.30
C GLN A 24 3.25 14.50 -10.87
N ASN A 25 3.59 13.61 -9.93
CA ASN A 25 3.92 14.04 -8.58
C ASN A 25 4.88 15.22 -8.62
N LYS A 26 4.43 16.36 -8.12
CA LYS A 26 5.35 17.48 -7.89
C LYS A 26 6.12 17.17 -6.62
N ILE A 27 7.32 16.61 -6.80
CA ILE A 27 8.25 16.31 -5.73
C ILE A 27 9.13 17.53 -5.48
N LEU A 28 9.17 17.99 -4.23
CA LEU A 28 10.04 19.07 -3.80
C LEU A 28 11.14 18.54 -2.91
N ASP A 29 12.38 18.79 -3.33
CA ASP A 29 13.56 18.43 -2.57
C ASP A 29 13.78 19.37 -1.38
N ARG A 30 14.12 18.78 -0.24
CA ARG A 30 14.47 19.48 1.00
C ARG A 30 15.76 18.92 1.55
N LYS A 31 16.70 19.81 1.88
CA LYS A 31 17.84 19.46 2.72
C LYS A 31 17.38 19.49 4.16
N VAL A 32 17.51 18.36 4.85
CA VAL A 32 17.00 18.15 6.21
C VAL A 32 18.17 17.75 7.10
N THR A 33 18.22 18.30 8.31
CA THR A 33 19.17 17.89 9.35
C THR A 33 18.41 17.16 10.45
N CYS A 34 18.83 15.93 10.74
CA CYS A 34 18.21 15.08 11.76
C CYS A 34 18.35 15.72 13.16
N PRO A 35 17.26 15.96 13.90
CA PRO A 35 17.33 16.56 15.23
C PRO A 35 17.87 15.61 16.31
N LEU A 36 17.95 14.31 16.00
CA LEU A 36 18.46 13.29 16.92
C LEU A 36 19.99 13.19 16.82
N CYS A 37 20.54 12.89 15.63
CA CYS A 37 21.98 12.65 15.45
C CYS A 37 22.75 13.74 14.67
N GLY A 38 22.08 14.78 14.17
CA GLY A 38 22.70 15.88 13.42
C GLY A 38 23.08 15.57 11.97
N PHE A 39 22.84 14.35 11.47
CA PHE A 39 23.13 14.00 10.07
C PHE A 39 22.25 14.80 9.10
N SER A 40 22.85 15.31 8.02
CA SER A 40 22.13 16.05 6.98
C SER A 40 21.95 15.22 5.74
N PHE A 41 20.73 15.16 5.23
CA PHE A 41 20.35 14.36 4.06
C PHE A 41 19.30 15.09 3.21
N LYS A 42 18.99 14.54 2.04
CA LYS A 42 17.97 15.05 1.12
C LYS A 42 16.69 14.26 1.30
N ALA A 43 15.56 14.93 1.45
CA ALA A 43 14.23 14.33 1.54
C ALA A 43 13.23 15.01 0.60
N HIS A 44 12.08 14.38 0.41
CA HIS A 44 11.10 14.74 -0.62
C HIS A 44 9.75 15.09 0.01
N ILE A 45 9.11 16.15 -0.46
CA ILE A 45 7.69 16.44 -0.18
C ILE A 45 6.91 16.21 -1.46
N VAL A 46 5.86 15.38 -1.38
CA VAL A 46 4.91 15.19 -2.48
C VAL A 46 3.82 16.25 -2.35
N MET A 47 3.77 17.21 -3.28
CA MET A 47 2.83 18.34 -3.23
C MET A 47 1.48 18.00 -3.86
N ASN A 48 1.49 17.37 -5.04
CA ASN A 48 0.28 16.95 -5.75
C ASN A 48 0.40 15.44 -5.96
N PRO A 49 -0.17 14.61 -5.08
CA PRO A 49 -0.12 13.16 -5.22
C PRO A 49 -0.98 12.71 -6.41
N ASP A 50 -0.42 11.87 -7.28
CA ASP A 50 -1.15 11.21 -8.35
C ASP A 50 -2.17 10.20 -7.77
N THR A 51 -3.45 10.38 -8.07
CA THR A 51 -4.55 9.52 -7.60
C THR A 51 -5.17 8.67 -8.71
N ARG A 52 -4.60 8.69 -9.92
CA ARG A 52 -5.18 8.04 -11.11
C ARG A 52 -5.08 6.52 -11.06
N GLY A 53 -4.36 5.96 -10.09
CA GLY A 53 -4.22 4.52 -9.94
C GLY A 53 -5.43 3.84 -9.29
N GLY A 54 -6.41 4.63 -8.82
CA GLY A 54 -7.62 4.14 -8.17
C GLY A 54 -7.49 4.03 -6.65
N GLU A 55 -8.52 3.47 -6.02
CA GLU A 55 -8.59 3.32 -4.56
C GLU A 55 -8.93 1.87 -4.19
N ASP A 56 -8.16 1.27 -3.28
CA ASP A 56 -8.49 -0.05 -2.71
C ASP A 56 -9.64 0.08 -1.71
N THR A 57 -10.29 -1.03 -1.42
CA THR A 57 -11.35 -1.14 -0.40
C THR A 57 -10.91 -0.74 1.01
N ASP A 58 -9.61 -0.73 1.33
CA ASP A 58 -9.09 -0.23 2.61
C ASP A 58 -8.68 1.25 2.55
N PHE A 59 -9.09 1.99 1.52
CA PHE A 59 -8.77 3.40 1.25
C PHE A 59 -7.33 3.69 0.82
N LEU A 60 -6.58 2.67 0.37
CA LEU A 60 -5.29 2.91 -0.26
C LEU A 60 -5.50 3.59 -1.62
N ILE A 61 -5.10 4.86 -1.73
CA ILE A 61 -5.06 5.58 -3.00
C ILE A 61 -3.79 5.18 -3.76
N ARG A 62 -3.96 4.75 -5.00
CA ARG A 62 -2.91 4.33 -5.92
C ARG A 62 -2.58 5.41 -6.93
N SER A 63 -1.33 5.39 -7.38
CA SER A 63 -0.78 6.29 -8.38
C SER A 63 -0.39 5.50 -9.63
N VAL A 64 -0.45 6.12 -10.81
CA VAL A 64 0.17 5.56 -12.03
C VAL A 64 1.68 5.75 -11.99
N GLY A 65 2.12 6.86 -11.40
CA GLY A 65 3.53 7.09 -11.09
C GLY A 65 3.94 6.60 -9.70
N SER A 66 4.93 7.27 -9.11
CA SER A 66 5.37 7.00 -7.73
C SER A 66 4.21 7.16 -6.75
N ASN A 67 4.03 6.21 -5.83
CA ASN A 67 3.00 6.34 -4.81
C ASN A 67 3.51 7.21 -3.63
N PRO A 68 2.75 8.23 -3.18
CA PRO A 68 3.14 9.10 -2.07
C PRO A 68 3.40 8.38 -0.74
N ILE A 69 2.86 7.17 -0.55
CA ILE A 69 3.05 6.38 0.67
C ILE A 69 4.54 6.19 0.99
N ALA A 70 5.39 5.93 -0.01
CA ALA A 70 6.84 5.77 0.20
C ALA A 70 7.56 7.05 0.66
N ASN A 71 6.95 8.22 0.43
CA ASN A 71 7.52 9.54 0.72
C ASN A 71 6.83 10.28 1.87
N THR A 72 5.80 9.66 2.48
CA THR A 72 5.01 10.28 3.56
C THR A 72 5.80 10.40 4.85
N VAL A 73 6.75 9.49 5.09
CA VAL A 73 7.63 9.50 6.25
C VAL A 73 9.05 9.77 5.79
N TRP A 74 9.74 10.67 6.49
CA TRP A 74 11.17 10.86 6.33
C TRP A 74 11.92 10.02 7.35
N THR A 75 13.06 9.46 6.96
CA THR A 75 13.90 8.63 7.82
C THR A 75 15.33 9.12 7.76
N CYS A 76 15.94 9.45 8.90
CA CYS A 76 17.37 9.73 8.94
C CYS A 76 18.15 8.47 8.54
N PRO A 77 18.96 8.48 7.46
CA PRO A 77 19.66 7.29 7.01
C PRO A 77 20.79 6.85 7.96
N LYS A 78 21.21 7.71 8.90
CA LYS A 78 22.27 7.40 9.88
C LYS A 78 21.74 6.77 11.17
N CYS A 79 20.60 7.24 11.69
CA CYS A 79 20.09 6.83 13.00
C CYS A 79 18.63 6.37 12.98
N TYR A 80 18.04 6.24 11.79
CA TYR A 80 16.68 5.74 11.55
C TYR A 80 15.53 6.53 12.19
N TYR A 81 15.82 7.66 12.84
CA TYR A 81 14.79 8.57 13.33
C TYR A 81 13.81 8.88 12.19
N SER A 82 12.56 8.52 12.38
CA SER A 82 11.53 8.61 11.35
C SER A 82 10.32 9.36 11.85
N ALA A 83 9.82 10.30 11.04
CA ALA A 83 8.67 11.12 11.37
C ALA A 83 8.04 11.71 10.11
N LEU A 84 6.82 12.21 10.23
CA LEU A 84 6.18 12.98 9.15
C LEU A 84 6.95 14.29 8.92
N PRO A 85 6.98 14.83 7.68
CA PRO A 85 7.72 16.05 7.34
C PRO A 85 7.47 17.23 8.28
N GLN A 86 6.21 17.45 8.67
CA GLN A 86 5.81 18.54 9.58
C GLN A 86 6.35 18.39 11.01
N ASP A 87 6.69 17.18 11.43
CA ASP A 87 7.17 16.88 12.77
C ASP A 87 8.68 16.64 12.82
N PHE A 88 9.29 16.27 11.70
CA PHE A 88 10.67 15.77 11.64
C PHE A 88 11.71 16.75 12.18
N GLN A 89 11.55 18.05 11.96
CA GLN A 89 12.48 19.07 12.45
C GLN A 89 12.01 19.76 13.74
N LYS A 90 10.89 19.33 14.35
CA LYS A 90 10.44 19.88 15.64
C LYS A 90 11.45 19.56 16.73
N LYS A 91 11.58 20.46 17.69
CA LYS A 91 12.48 20.25 18.85
C LYS A 91 11.98 19.08 19.68
N LEU A 92 12.80 18.04 19.79
CA LEU A 92 12.49 16.86 20.59
C LEU A 92 12.80 17.11 22.07
N PRO A 93 11.90 16.71 23.00
CA PRO A 93 12.21 16.68 24.43
C PRO A 93 13.44 15.81 24.72
N GLU A 94 14.29 16.19 25.68
CA GLU A 94 15.49 15.42 26.02
C GLU A 94 15.17 14.01 26.56
N THR A 95 14.02 13.84 27.20
CA THR A 95 13.51 12.53 27.63
C THR A 95 13.25 11.61 26.43
N VAL A 96 12.51 12.13 25.43
CA VAL A 96 12.21 11.44 24.17
C VAL A 96 13.49 11.09 23.42
N LYS A 97 14.44 12.04 23.28
CA LYS A 97 15.73 11.75 22.64
C LYS A 97 16.45 10.58 23.31
N LYS A 98 16.54 10.58 24.64
CA LYS A 98 17.20 9.50 25.40
C LYS A 98 16.52 8.15 25.21
N GLU A 99 15.20 8.12 25.05
CA GLU A 99 14.46 6.89 24.78
C GLU A 99 14.73 6.38 23.36
N LEU A 100 14.66 7.26 22.35
CA LEU A 100 14.94 6.93 20.95
C LEU A 100 16.41 6.56 20.69
N PHE A 101 17.35 7.05 21.49
CA PHE A 101 18.74 6.59 21.39
C PHE A 101 18.95 5.18 21.99
N LYS A 102 18.03 4.71 22.85
CA LYS A 102 18.09 3.35 23.40
C LYS A 102 17.49 2.32 22.45
N THR A 103 16.57 2.72 21.57
CA THR A 103 16.09 1.84 20.50
C THR A 103 17.27 1.58 19.55
N LYS A 104 17.68 0.31 19.46
CA LYS A 104 18.94 -0.09 18.83
C LYS A 104 18.99 0.22 17.34
N ASP A 105 20.22 0.39 16.84
CA ASP A 105 20.58 0.26 15.44
C ASP A 105 19.86 -0.93 14.79
N PHE A 106 19.07 -0.64 13.75
CA PHE A 106 18.29 -1.63 13.00
C PHE A 106 19.15 -2.42 11.99
N GLY A 107 20.47 -2.22 12.01
CA GLY A 107 21.46 -3.20 11.55
C GLY A 107 22.04 -2.97 10.15
N LYS A 108 21.91 -1.77 9.56
CA LYS A 108 22.47 -1.43 8.23
C LYS A 108 22.72 0.06 8.04
N ASP A 109 23.95 0.56 8.12
CA ASP A 109 24.22 1.97 7.79
C ASP A 109 23.65 2.34 6.40
N LEU A 110 22.63 3.20 6.37
CA LEU A 110 21.99 3.65 5.14
C LEU A 110 22.50 5.02 4.71
N SER A 111 23.57 5.55 5.31
CA SER A 111 24.05 6.94 5.10
C SER A 111 24.38 7.30 3.65
N THR A 112 24.57 6.30 2.79
CA THR A 112 24.82 6.44 1.34
C THR A 112 23.57 6.25 0.48
N ILE A 113 22.43 5.90 1.08
CA ILE A 113 21.19 5.52 0.41
C ILE A 113 20.24 6.72 0.37
N ALA A 114 19.59 6.94 -0.77
CA ALA A 114 18.61 8.01 -0.93
C ALA A 114 17.32 7.70 -0.16
N GLN A 115 16.49 8.70 0.13
CA GLN A 115 15.22 8.45 0.83
C GLN A 115 14.32 7.47 0.08
N ASP A 116 14.28 7.54 -1.24
CA ASP A 116 13.41 6.68 -2.07
C ASP A 116 13.80 5.21 -2.00
N ASP A 117 15.07 4.91 -1.69
CA ASP A 117 15.61 3.56 -1.64
C ASP A 117 15.47 2.93 -0.23
N ILE A 118 15.10 3.71 0.79
CA ILE A 118 14.79 3.17 2.12
C ILE A 118 13.40 2.52 2.05
N PRO A 119 13.25 1.22 2.40
CA PRO A 119 11.96 0.54 2.31
C PRO A 119 10.87 1.28 3.09
N ALA A 120 9.74 1.51 2.44
CA ALA A 120 8.68 2.36 2.99
C ALA A 120 8.13 1.79 4.31
N TRP A 121 7.95 0.47 4.41
CA TRP A 121 7.51 -0.20 5.64
C TRP A 121 8.45 0.08 6.81
N LEU A 122 9.77 0.11 6.60
CA LEU A 122 10.75 0.40 7.63
C LEU A 122 10.64 1.84 8.13
N LYS A 123 10.33 2.79 7.23
CA LYS A 123 10.09 4.18 7.62
C LYS A 123 8.88 4.28 8.55
N TYR A 124 7.79 3.60 8.21
CA TYR A 124 6.58 3.59 9.03
C TYR A 124 6.79 2.90 10.38
N GLU A 125 7.47 1.76 10.44
CA GLU A 125 7.79 1.07 11.71
C GLU A 125 8.57 1.99 12.66
N ASN A 126 9.59 2.67 12.15
CA ASN A 126 10.37 3.62 12.95
C ASN A 126 9.56 4.86 13.37
N ALA A 127 8.64 5.32 12.51
CA ALA A 127 7.75 6.41 12.86
C ALA A 127 6.75 6.02 13.93
N ILE A 128 6.20 4.80 13.89
CA ILE A 128 5.32 4.26 14.93
C ILE A 128 6.03 4.31 16.29
N ILE A 129 7.25 3.76 16.39
CA ILE A 129 8.05 3.80 17.62
C ILE A 129 8.23 5.26 18.11
N PHE A 130 8.56 6.18 17.19
CA PHE A 130 8.71 7.59 17.56
C PHE A 130 7.42 8.20 18.13
N TYR A 131 6.29 8.01 17.45
CA TYR A 131 5.03 8.62 17.85
C TYR A 131 4.41 7.96 19.08
N GLU A 132 4.67 6.67 19.31
CA GLU A 132 4.34 5.99 20.56
C GLU A 132 5.15 6.54 21.73
N THR A 133 6.47 6.72 21.58
CA THR A 133 7.32 7.37 22.59
C THR A 133 6.89 8.83 22.86
N LEU A 134 6.36 9.52 21.85
CA LEU A 134 5.81 10.87 22.03
C LEU A 134 4.44 10.87 22.73
N GLY A 135 3.80 9.72 22.89
CA GLY A 135 2.47 9.59 23.49
C GLY A 135 1.34 10.08 22.59
N GLN A 136 1.45 9.89 21.27
CA GLN A 136 0.37 10.22 20.34
C GLN A 136 -0.89 9.37 20.57
N GLU A 137 -2.02 9.88 20.09
CA GLU A 137 -3.32 9.22 20.24
C GLU A 137 -3.38 7.86 19.54
N THR A 138 -4.14 6.93 20.13
CA THR A 138 -4.34 5.56 19.60
C THR A 138 -4.77 5.58 18.13
N GLN A 139 -5.73 6.45 17.78
CA GLN A 139 -6.18 6.66 16.40
C GLN A 139 -5.03 7.00 15.43
N PHE A 140 -4.10 7.85 15.86
CA PHE A 140 -2.99 8.28 15.02
C PHE A 140 -2.03 7.11 14.75
N ILE A 141 -1.71 6.32 15.78
CA ILE A 141 -0.88 5.12 15.66
C ILE A 141 -1.57 4.06 14.78
N ALA A 142 -2.89 3.87 14.93
CA ALA A 142 -3.66 2.96 14.07
C ALA A 142 -3.55 3.36 12.58
N GLY A 143 -3.64 4.67 12.29
CA GLY A 143 -3.47 5.20 10.94
C GLY A 143 -2.05 4.99 10.37
N LEU A 144 -1.01 5.01 11.21
CA LEU A 144 0.35 4.69 10.77
C LEU A 144 0.51 3.20 10.46
N HIS A 145 -0.05 2.31 11.29
CA HIS A 145 -0.05 0.87 10.98
C HIS A 145 -0.81 0.56 9.68
N LEU A 146 -1.96 1.18 9.45
CA LEU A 146 -2.69 1.02 8.20
C LEU A 146 -1.83 1.43 6.98
N LYS A 147 -1.13 2.57 7.07
CA LYS A 147 -0.21 3.02 6.01
C LYS A 147 1.03 2.13 5.89
N ALA A 148 1.52 1.56 6.98
CA ALA A 148 2.62 0.60 6.96
C ALA A 148 2.23 -0.68 6.21
N ALA A 149 0.99 -1.16 6.39
CA ALA A 149 0.44 -2.27 5.62
C ALA A 149 0.36 -1.92 4.12
N TRP A 150 -0.12 -0.73 3.76
CA TRP A 150 -0.12 -0.25 2.38
C TRP A 150 1.29 -0.14 1.79
N ALA A 151 2.26 0.33 2.60
CA ALA A 151 3.64 0.42 2.19
C ALA A 151 4.20 -0.96 1.81
N CYS A 152 3.91 -2.00 2.59
CA CYS A 152 4.28 -3.38 2.26
C CYS A 152 3.64 -3.87 0.96
N ARG A 153 2.38 -3.51 0.70
CA ARG A 153 1.64 -3.88 -0.51
C ARG A 153 2.21 -3.21 -1.77
N LEU A 154 2.65 -1.96 -1.62
CA LEU A 154 3.19 -1.15 -2.72
C LEU A 154 4.68 -1.38 -2.96
N ASP A 155 5.39 -1.98 -2.01
CA ASP A 155 6.82 -2.22 -2.14
C ASP A 155 7.13 -3.17 -3.30
N ALA A 156 8.28 -2.96 -3.92
CA ALA A 156 8.73 -3.74 -5.06
C ALA A 156 9.62 -4.90 -4.60
N ILE A 157 9.46 -6.05 -5.27
CA ILE A 157 10.48 -7.10 -5.25
C ILE A 157 11.37 -6.94 -6.47
N GLU A 158 12.62 -7.38 -6.37
CA GLU A 158 13.56 -7.34 -7.50
C GLU A 158 13.14 -8.37 -8.56
N TYR A 159 12.66 -7.87 -9.70
CA TYR A 159 12.28 -8.71 -10.84
C TYR A 159 13.51 -9.12 -11.63
N THR A 160 13.52 -10.37 -12.09
CA THR A 160 14.43 -10.78 -13.16
C THR A 160 13.88 -10.30 -14.51
N PRO A 161 14.70 -10.19 -15.57
CA PRO A 161 14.21 -9.82 -16.90
C PRO A 161 13.10 -10.75 -17.42
N GLU A 162 13.11 -12.02 -17.03
CA GLU A 162 12.07 -12.99 -17.39
C GLU A 162 10.75 -12.71 -16.67
N MET A 163 10.81 -12.35 -15.39
CA MET A 163 9.63 -11.93 -14.61
C MET A 163 9.04 -10.65 -15.17
N ASP A 164 9.88 -9.66 -15.52
CA ASP A 164 9.44 -8.39 -16.13
C ASP A 164 8.69 -8.65 -17.43
N LYS A 165 9.28 -9.46 -18.32
CA LYS A 165 8.68 -9.82 -19.59
C LYS A 165 7.33 -10.52 -19.38
N LEU A 166 7.27 -11.50 -18.48
CA LEU A 166 6.03 -12.24 -18.21
C LEU A 166 4.94 -11.32 -17.62
N GLY A 167 5.29 -10.48 -16.64
CA GLY A 167 4.38 -9.50 -16.06
C GLY A 167 3.80 -8.56 -17.11
N GLN A 168 4.65 -8.03 -18.00
CA GLN A 168 4.24 -7.18 -19.12
C GLN A 168 3.31 -7.92 -20.10
N GLU A 169 3.58 -9.19 -20.42
CA GLU A 169 2.72 -9.97 -21.31
C GLU A 169 1.29 -10.15 -20.77
N TYR A 170 1.14 -10.36 -19.46
CA TYR A 170 -0.20 -10.42 -18.85
C TYR A 170 -0.84 -9.04 -18.73
N TRP A 171 -0.06 -8.03 -18.35
CA TRP A 171 -0.50 -6.65 -18.28
C TRP A 171 -1.08 -6.17 -19.62
N ASP A 172 -0.37 -6.41 -20.73
CA ASP A 172 -0.79 -6.04 -22.08
C ASP A 172 -2.07 -6.76 -22.53
N LYS A 173 -2.27 -8.02 -22.09
CA LYS A 173 -3.50 -8.75 -22.37
C LYS A 173 -4.67 -8.06 -21.71
N VAL A 174 -4.55 -7.72 -20.42
CA VAL A 174 -5.66 -7.12 -19.67
C VAL A 174 -5.99 -5.71 -20.17
N ILE A 175 -4.98 -4.88 -20.46
CA ILE A 175 -5.22 -3.52 -21.01
C ILE A 175 -6.00 -3.55 -22.32
N LYS A 176 -5.69 -4.50 -23.22
CA LYS A 176 -6.38 -4.62 -24.51
C LYS A 176 -7.86 -4.97 -24.38
N PHE A 177 -8.30 -5.53 -23.25
CA PHE A 177 -9.71 -5.88 -23.02
C PHE A 177 -10.53 -4.73 -22.41
N GLN A 178 -9.90 -3.67 -21.89
CA GLN A 178 -10.59 -2.57 -21.21
C GLN A 178 -10.56 -1.28 -22.04
N GLU A 179 -11.39 -1.19 -23.08
CA GLU A 179 -11.71 0.09 -23.70
C GLU A 179 -12.58 0.91 -22.72
N THR A 180 -12.01 1.94 -22.10
CA THR A 180 -12.68 3.05 -21.40
C THR A 180 -13.52 2.75 -20.15
N THR A 181 -12.94 3.02 -18.97
CA THR A 181 -13.45 3.86 -17.85
C THR A 181 -12.88 3.33 -16.52
N PHE A 182 -11.86 3.94 -15.90
CA PHE A 182 -11.45 3.47 -14.56
C PHE A 182 -10.96 4.57 -13.62
N GLN A 183 -11.67 4.70 -12.49
CA GLN A 183 -11.20 5.29 -11.25
C GLN A 183 -10.74 4.21 -10.24
N GLN A 184 -10.37 3.00 -10.70
CA GLN A 184 -9.96 1.87 -9.84
C GLN A 184 -8.81 1.02 -10.45
N TYR A 185 -7.92 1.66 -11.21
CA TYR A 185 -7.13 1.00 -12.24
C TYR A 185 -6.15 -0.10 -11.75
N PHE A 186 -5.34 0.07 -10.71
CA PHE A 186 -4.28 -0.92 -10.42
C PHE A 186 -4.73 -2.14 -9.62
N HIS A 187 -5.65 -1.98 -8.67
CA HIS A 187 -6.12 -3.09 -7.83
C HIS A 187 -6.86 -4.12 -8.68
N ASP A 188 -7.87 -3.66 -9.43
CA ASP A 188 -8.70 -4.50 -10.29
C ASP A 188 -7.86 -5.19 -11.37
N MET A 189 -6.85 -4.50 -11.91
CA MET A 189 -5.92 -5.08 -12.88
C MET A 189 -5.04 -6.15 -12.24
N ALA A 190 -4.49 -5.90 -11.05
CA ALA A 190 -3.71 -6.91 -10.34
C ALA A 190 -4.56 -8.15 -10.02
N GLU A 191 -5.81 -7.95 -9.61
CA GLU A 191 -6.76 -9.05 -9.39
C GLU A 191 -7.03 -9.83 -10.68
N LEU A 192 -7.37 -9.16 -11.78
CA LEU A 192 -7.67 -9.80 -13.07
C LEU A 192 -6.47 -10.54 -13.66
N ILE A 193 -5.27 -9.94 -13.59
CA ILE A 193 -4.02 -10.60 -13.98
C ILE A 193 -3.84 -11.87 -13.15
N SER A 194 -4.06 -11.78 -11.83
CA SER A 194 -3.93 -12.93 -10.93
C SER A 194 -4.91 -14.05 -11.31
N GLN A 195 -6.16 -13.74 -11.60
CA GLN A 195 -7.15 -14.73 -12.04
C GLN A 195 -6.77 -15.40 -13.37
N GLN A 196 -6.22 -14.63 -14.33
CA GLN A 196 -5.72 -15.19 -15.59
C GLN A 196 -4.50 -16.10 -15.39
N MET A 197 -3.59 -15.75 -14.48
CA MET A 197 -2.45 -16.57 -14.13
C MET A 197 -2.87 -17.87 -13.43
N GLU A 198 -3.83 -17.79 -12.52
CA GLU A 198 -4.38 -18.95 -11.78
C GLU A 198 -4.89 -20.03 -12.74
N ASN A 199 -5.67 -19.65 -13.76
CA ASN A 199 -6.14 -20.57 -14.80
C ASN A 199 -5.00 -21.27 -15.58
N HIS A 200 -3.80 -20.67 -15.64
CA HIS A 200 -2.65 -21.26 -16.31
C HIS A 200 -1.74 -22.07 -15.37
N LEU A 201 -1.88 -21.95 -14.04
CA LEU A 201 -1.11 -22.75 -13.08
C LEU A 201 -1.48 -24.24 -13.13
N ASP A 202 -2.71 -24.55 -13.53
CA ASP A 202 -3.20 -25.92 -13.72
C ASP A 202 -2.84 -26.51 -15.09
N SER A 203 -2.04 -25.79 -15.88
CA SER A 203 -1.62 -26.22 -17.23
C SER A 203 -0.16 -26.73 -17.25
N SER A 204 0.23 -27.35 -18.37
CA SER A 204 1.61 -27.76 -18.64
C SER A 204 2.63 -26.60 -18.70
N LYS A 205 2.18 -25.34 -18.54
CA LYS A 205 2.98 -24.12 -18.57
C LYS A 205 3.37 -23.60 -17.19
N LYS A 206 3.10 -24.34 -16.11
CA LYS A 206 3.52 -23.98 -14.76
C LYS A 206 5.04 -23.83 -14.68
N SER A 207 5.52 -22.68 -14.21
CA SER A 207 6.94 -22.41 -13.97
C SER A 207 7.13 -21.63 -12.67
N ALA A 208 8.34 -21.70 -12.08
CA ALA A 208 8.66 -20.91 -10.89
C ALA A 208 8.53 -19.40 -11.13
N VAL A 209 8.86 -18.93 -12.34
CA VAL A 209 8.70 -17.52 -12.73
C VAL A 209 7.22 -17.13 -12.73
N LEU A 210 6.34 -17.98 -13.26
CA LEU A 210 4.90 -17.74 -13.22
C LEU A 210 4.37 -17.71 -11.79
N GLU A 211 4.80 -18.64 -10.92
CA GLU A 211 4.39 -18.67 -9.51
C GLU A 211 4.85 -17.42 -8.75
N LEU A 212 6.07 -16.90 -8.99
CA LEU A 212 6.56 -15.66 -8.38
C LEU A 212 5.78 -14.43 -8.84
N VAL A 213 5.60 -14.29 -10.15
CA VAL A 213 4.86 -13.15 -10.70
C VAL A 213 3.41 -13.20 -10.22
N TYR A 214 2.81 -14.39 -10.15
CA TYR A 214 1.47 -14.58 -9.61
C TYR A 214 1.39 -14.19 -8.12
N ALA A 215 2.33 -14.65 -7.29
CA ALA A 215 2.39 -14.28 -5.88
C ALA A 215 2.50 -12.76 -5.68
N ASP A 216 3.35 -12.09 -6.47
CA ASP A 216 3.49 -10.63 -6.42
C ASP A 216 2.19 -9.90 -6.80
N TYR A 217 1.48 -10.35 -7.85
CA TYR A 217 0.18 -9.77 -8.21
C TYR A 217 -0.89 -10.03 -7.15
N ARG A 218 -0.91 -11.20 -6.49
CA ARG A 218 -1.80 -11.46 -5.34
C ARG A 218 -1.49 -10.55 -4.16
N ARG A 219 -0.21 -10.33 -3.85
CA ARG A 219 0.19 -9.36 -2.83
C ARG A 219 -0.25 -7.95 -3.22
N LYS A 220 0.01 -7.52 -4.46
CA LYS A 220 -0.38 -6.18 -4.95
C LYS A 220 -1.88 -5.96 -5.00
N SER A 221 -2.70 -6.99 -5.27
CA SER A 221 -4.16 -6.90 -5.10
C SER A 221 -4.59 -6.90 -3.62
N GLY A 222 -3.66 -7.20 -2.70
CA GLY A 222 -3.87 -7.17 -1.26
C GLY A 222 -4.44 -8.48 -0.70
N ASP A 223 -4.31 -9.58 -1.46
CA ASP A 223 -4.48 -10.95 -0.99
C ASP A 223 -3.10 -11.58 -0.68
N TYR A 224 -2.45 -11.03 0.33
CA TYR A 224 -1.15 -11.51 0.79
C TYR A 224 -1.23 -12.95 1.37
N LEU A 225 -2.41 -13.42 1.79
CA LEU A 225 -2.60 -14.78 2.30
C LEU A 225 -2.40 -15.82 1.18
N ALA A 226 -2.99 -15.57 0.02
CA ALA A 226 -2.74 -16.39 -1.17
C ALA A 226 -1.27 -16.32 -1.61
N ALA A 227 -0.68 -15.11 -1.62
CA ALA A 227 0.74 -14.93 -1.93
C ALA A 227 1.65 -15.74 -0.99
N LEU A 228 1.44 -15.66 0.33
CA LEU A 228 2.17 -16.44 1.32
C LEU A 228 2.05 -17.95 1.07
N GLN A 229 0.85 -18.44 0.75
CA GLN A 229 0.65 -19.86 0.48
C GLN A 229 1.48 -20.33 -0.71
N ILE A 230 1.56 -19.55 -1.79
CA ILE A 230 2.38 -19.84 -2.97
C ILE A 230 3.86 -19.83 -2.59
N LEU A 231 4.34 -18.73 -1.98
CA LEU A 231 5.74 -18.52 -1.64
C LEU A 231 6.27 -19.57 -0.65
N GLN A 232 5.48 -19.95 0.34
CA GLN A 232 5.84 -21.02 1.29
C GLN A 232 5.95 -22.38 0.60
N ASN A 233 5.12 -22.66 -0.41
CA ASN A 233 5.23 -23.88 -1.19
C ASN A 233 6.47 -23.87 -2.10
N MET A 234 6.82 -22.72 -2.68
CA MET A 234 8.06 -22.56 -3.44
C MET A 234 9.30 -22.73 -2.56
N LYS A 235 9.28 -22.20 -1.34
CA LYS A 235 10.37 -22.32 -0.36
C LYS A 235 10.68 -23.78 0.04
N LYS A 236 9.68 -24.66 -0.04
CA LYS A 236 9.84 -26.12 0.21
C LYS A 236 10.52 -26.88 -0.93
N GLN A 237 10.74 -26.25 -2.09
CA GLN A 237 11.36 -26.86 -3.26
C GLN A 237 12.81 -26.37 -3.40
N PRO A 238 13.84 -27.17 -3.03
CA PRO A 238 15.21 -26.66 -2.92
C PRO A 238 15.79 -26.05 -4.19
N ALA A 239 15.53 -26.63 -5.36
CA ALA A 239 16.03 -26.10 -6.63
C ALA A 239 15.45 -24.71 -6.95
N THR A 240 14.13 -24.57 -6.80
CA THR A 240 13.40 -23.30 -6.98
C THR A 240 13.85 -22.27 -5.96
N TYR A 241 13.87 -22.65 -4.68
CA TYR A 241 14.21 -21.73 -3.60
C TYR A 241 15.65 -21.24 -3.70
N ASN A 242 16.62 -22.10 -4.03
CA ASN A 242 18.01 -21.67 -4.21
C ASN A 242 18.17 -20.68 -5.36
N THR A 243 17.38 -20.84 -6.42
CA THR A 243 17.41 -19.95 -7.60
C THR A 243 16.80 -18.58 -7.31
N PHE A 244 15.69 -18.54 -6.58
CA PHE A 244 14.89 -17.33 -6.34
C PHE A 244 14.86 -16.92 -4.86
N LYS A 245 15.91 -17.25 -4.10
CA LYS A 245 15.93 -17.08 -2.65
C LYS A 245 15.60 -15.65 -2.22
N SER A 246 16.23 -14.68 -2.87
CA SER A 246 16.08 -13.25 -2.55
C SER A 246 14.63 -12.79 -2.78
N GLN A 247 14.05 -13.11 -3.94
CA GLN A 247 12.67 -12.77 -4.29
C GLN A 247 11.68 -13.42 -3.33
N ILE A 248 11.81 -14.72 -3.08
CA ILE A 248 10.92 -15.47 -2.20
C ILE A 248 10.97 -14.93 -0.77
N ASP A 249 12.17 -14.73 -0.22
CA ASP A 249 12.31 -14.27 1.16
C ASP A 249 11.84 -12.82 1.33
N ASN A 250 12.10 -11.94 0.36
CA ASN A 250 11.63 -10.55 0.41
C ASN A 250 10.10 -10.47 0.30
N ASP A 251 9.50 -11.22 -0.62
CA ASP A 251 8.04 -11.21 -0.79
C ASP A 251 7.31 -11.80 0.42
N ILE A 252 7.87 -12.87 1.03
CA ILE A 252 7.38 -13.40 2.32
C ILE A 252 7.50 -12.34 3.42
N LEU A 253 8.64 -11.64 3.51
CA LEU A 253 8.83 -10.59 4.51
C LEU A 253 7.76 -9.50 4.37
N LEU A 254 7.51 -9.01 3.15
CA LEU A 254 6.50 -7.99 2.88
C LEU A 254 5.09 -8.47 3.26
N CYS A 255 4.74 -9.71 2.91
CA CYS A 255 3.45 -10.28 3.28
C CYS A 255 3.26 -10.42 4.80
N GLU A 256 4.28 -10.90 5.53
CA GLU A 256 4.20 -11.02 6.99
C GLU A 256 4.16 -9.64 7.67
N LYS A 257 4.90 -8.65 7.16
CA LYS A 257 4.83 -7.26 7.63
C LYS A 257 3.44 -6.65 7.39
N GLU A 258 2.86 -6.85 6.21
CA GLU A 258 1.49 -6.39 5.90
C GLU A 258 0.50 -7.00 6.90
N LYS A 259 0.55 -8.31 7.11
CA LYS A 259 -0.28 -9.03 8.09
C LYS A 259 -0.15 -8.45 9.50
N THR A 260 1.09 -8.27 9.99
CA THR A 260 1.34 -7.72 11.33
C THR A 260 0.72 -6.33 11.46
N HIS A 261 0.95 -5.45 10.48
CA HIS A 261 0.42 -4.09 10.55
C HIS A 261 -1.09 -4.00 10.36
N GLN A 262 -1.70 -4.86 9.53
CA GLN A 262 -3.16 -4.97 9.47
C GLN A 262 -3.74 -5.43 10.81
N GLN A 263 -3.08 -6.38 11.48
CA GLN A 263 -3.52 -6.86 12.80
C GLN A 263 -3.41 -5.76 13.87
N GLU A 264 -2.29 -5.02 13.92
CA GLU A 264 -2.14 -3.92 14.88
C GLU A 264 -3.12 -2.78 14.60
N ALA A 265 -3.30 -2.39 13.33
CA ALA A 265 -4.29 -1.39 12.95
C ALA A 265 -5.70 -1.81 13.37
N LEU A 266 -6.09 -3.07 13.13
CA LEU A 266 -7.38 -3.62 13.57
C LEU A 266 -7.53 -3.51 15.09
N THR A 267 -6.56 -4.00 15.87
CA THR A 267 -6.59 -3.95 17.34
C THR A 267 -6.77 -2.53 17.85
N LEU A 268 -6.04 -1.55 17.27
CA LEU A 268 -6.11 -0.17 17.70
C LEU A 268 -7.41 0.52 17.28
N PHE A 269 -7.97 0.21 16.10
CA PHE A 269 -9.30 0.68 15.71
C PHE A 269 -10.40 0.09 16.61
N GLU A 270 -10.32 -1.19 16.97
CA GLU A 270 -11.24 -1.81 17.91
C GLU A 270 -11.17 -1.16 19.29
N LYS A 271 -9.96 -0.81 19.76
CA LYS A 271 -9.76 -0.05 21.00
C LYS A 271 -10.35 1.36 20.92
N GLU A 272 -10.17 2.06 19.80
CA GLU A 272 -10.72 3.40 19.60
C GLU A 272 -12.26 3.41 19.59
N LEU A 273 -12.87 2.39 18.97
CA LEU A 273 -14.32 2.21 18.94
C LEU A 273 -14.96 1.95 20.32
N GLN A 274 -14.17 1.58 21.33
CA GLN A 274 -14.61 1.39 22.72
C GLN A 274 -14.59 2.70 23.54
N GLN A 275 -14.02 3.79 23.00
CA GLN A 275 -13.94 5.06 23.71
C GLN A 275 -15.24 5.87 23.59
N ASP A 276 -15.61 6.57 24.67
CA ASP A 276 -16.85 7.36 24.74
C ASP A 276 -16.88 8.57 23.79
N LYS A 277 -15.71 9.09 23.40
CA LYS A 277 -15.56 10.39 22.71
C LYS A 277 -15.17 10.28 21.23
N ILE A 278 -15.63 9.23 20.54
CA ILE A 278 -15.42 9.10 19.09
C ILE A 278 -16.46 9.89 18.30
N THR A 279 -16.03 10.67 17.29
CA THR A 279 -16.98 11.37 16.42
C THR A 279 -17.75 10.39 15.54
N LYS A 280 -18.93 10.77 15.05
CA LYS A 280 -19.75 9.92 14.18
C LYS A 280 -18.98 9.45 12.94
N ASP A 281 -18.25 10.35 12.29
CA ASP A 281 -17.51 10.05 11.06
C ASP A 281 -16.36 9.07 11.31
N TYR A 282 -15.60 9.26 12.40
CA TYR A 282 -14.56 8.32 12.78
C TYR A 282 -15.13 6.96 13.19
N LYS A 283 -16.27 6.95 13.90
CA LYS A 283 -16.95 5.70 14.26
C LYS A 283 -17.35 4.90 13.03
N ILE A 284 -17.98 5.53 12.04
CA ILE A 284 -18.34 4.90 10.76
C ILE A 284 -17.08 4.35 10.06
N ARG A 285 -16.06 5.19 9.92
CA ARG A 285 -14.84 4.83 9.19
C ARG A 285 -14.08 3.70 9.86
N PHE A 286 -13.91 3.73 11.18
CA PHE A 286 -13.17 2.68 11.90
C PHE A 286 -13.96 1.39 11.98
N THR A 287 -15.29 1.44 12.08
CA THR A 287 -16.14 0.24 12.02
C THR A 287 -16.00 -0.46 10.66
N TYR A 288 -15.99 0.31 9.56
CA TYR A 288 -15.74 -0.24 8.23
C TYR A 288 -14.32 -0.81 8.09
N LEU A 289 -13.29 -0.04 8.47
CA LEU A 289 -11.90 -0.48 8.40
C LEU A 289 -11.65 -1.72 9.25
N ALA A 290 -12.31 -1.87 10.40
CA ALA A 290 -12.25 -3.10 11.19
C ALA A 290 -12.77 -4.30 10.39
N GLY A 291 -13.88 -4.14 9.66
CA GLY A 291 -14.40 -5.18 8.77
C GLY A 291 -13.46 -5.52 7.63
N GLU A 292 -12.89 -4.51 6.98
CA GLU A 292 -12.00 -4.69 5.84
C GLU A 292 -10.66 -5.32 6.24
N LEU A 293 -10.07 -4.90 7.36
CA LEU A 293 -8.86 -5.51 7.90
C LEU A 293 -9.14 -6.94 8.39
N SER A 294 -10.27 -7.19 9.06
CA SER A 294 -10.67 -8.57 9.40
C SER A 294 -10.80 -9.45 8.15
N ARG A 295 -11.35 -8.92 7.05
CA ARG A 295 -11.49 -9.66 5.79
C ARG A 295 -10.11 -10.02 5.22
N ARG A 296 -9.21 -9.04 5.11
CA ARG A 296 -7.84 -9.23 4.60
C ARG A 296 -7.00 -10.17 5.45
N LEU A 297 -7.21 -10.16 6.76
CA LEU A 297 -6.61 -11.11 7.71
C LEU A 297 -7.22 -12.52 7.64
N GLY A 298 -8.20 -12.78 6.76
CA GLY A 298 -8.89 -14.06 6.61
C GLY A 298 -9.94 -14.35 7.68
N LYS A 299 -10.26 -13.39 8.55
CA LYS A 299 -11.23 -13.53 9.65
C LYS A 299 -12.64 -13.25 9.17
N LYS A 300 -13.16 -14.09 8.27
CA LYS A 300 -14.46 -13.90 7.58
C LYS A 300 -15.61 -13.56 8.53
N LYS A 301 -15.77 -14.28 9.63
CA LYS A 301 -16.87 -14.05 10.58
C LYS A 301 -16.79 -12.67 11.24
N GLN A 302 -15.60 -12.31 11.73
CA GLN A 302 -15.36 -11.00 12.34
C GLN A 302 -15.63 -9.87 11.33
N ALA A 303 -15.21 -10.05 10.08
CA ALA A 303 -15.47 -9.09 9.01
C ALA A 303 -16.97 -8.89 8.75
N GLN A 304 -17.74 -9.97 8.66
CA GLN A 304 -19.20 -9.89 8.50
C GLN A 304 -19.86 -9.12 9.65
N ASP A 305 -19.45 -9.40 10.89
CA ASP A 305 -20.01 -8.76 12.08
C ASP A 305 -19.69 -7.25 12.09
N TRP A 306 -18.47 -6.86 11.68
CA TRP A 306 -18.09 -5.46 11.55
C TRP A 306 -18.83 -4.73 10.43
N TYR A 307 -19.00 -5.35 9.26
CA TYR A 307 -19.78 -4.75 8.18
C TYR A 307 -21.25 -4.56 8.55
N GLN A 308 -21.86 -5.52 9.23
CA GLN A 308 -23.22 -5.38 9.72
C GLN A 308 -23.36 -4.17 10.66
N LYS A 309 -22.41 -4.02 11.60
CA LYS A 309 -22.35 -2.84 12.49
C LYS A 309 -22.14 -1.54 11.71
N ALA A 310 -21.31 -1.54 10.66
CA ALA A 310 -21.10 -0.36 9.84
C ALA A 310 -22.40 0.07 9.12
N LEU A 311 -23.17 -0.90 8.59
CA LEU A 311 -24.48 -0.63 7.95
C LEU A 311 -25.51 -0.04 8.92
N GLU A 312 -25.44 -0.35 10.21
CA GLU A 312 -26.32 0.25 11.23
C GLU A 312 -25.96 1.73 11.51
N LEU A 313 -24.70 2.13 11.27
CA LEU A 313 -24.22 3.49 11.52
C LEU A 313 -24.35 4.42 10.30
N ILE A 314 -24.35 3.86 9.09
CA ILE A 314 -24.35 4.60 7.83
C ILE A 314 -25.79 4.84 7.35
N PRO A 315 -26.21 6.11 7.15
CA PRO A 315 -27.50 6.44 6.54
C PRO A 315 -27.71 5.76 5.17
N GLU A 316 -28.95 5.41 4.86
CA GLU A 316 -29.29 4.65 3.64
C GLU A 316 -28.93 5.37 2.33
N ASP A 317 -28.93 6.71 2.33
CA ASP A 317 -28.67 7.56 1.17
C ASP A 317 -27.17 7.79 0.88
N GLN A 318 -26.27 7.30 1.73
CA GLN A 318 -24.84 7.51 1.55
C GLN A 318 -24.20 6.50 0.59
N THR A 319 -23.47 7.00 -0.41
CA THR A 319 -22.69 6.19 -1.35
C THR A 319 -21.74 5.21 -0.65
N PHE A 320 -21.20 5.61 0.51
CA PHE A 320 -20.33 4.76 1.32
C PHE A 320 -21.01 3.45 1.76
N ARG A 321 -22.33 3.45 1.94
CA ARG A 321 -23.11 2.25 2.28
C ARG A 321 -22.99 1.16 1.22
N LEU A 322 -23.04 1.54 -0.07
CA LEU A 322 -22.94 0.61 -1.19
C LEU A 322 -21.63 -0.18 -1.17
N LEU A 323 -20.52 0.50 -0.81
CA LEU A 323 -19.23 -0.15 -0.62
C LEU A 323 -19.30 -1.21 0.49
N VAL A 324 -19.89 -0.88 1.65
CA VAL A 324 -20.04 -1.84 2.77
C VAL A 324 -20.92 -3.03 2.37
N GLU A 325 -22.03 -2.80 1.67
CA GLU A 325 -22.91 -3.87 1.19
C GLU A 325 -22.22 -4.80 0.20
N GLN A 326 -21.44 -4.24 -0.73
CA GLN A 326 -20.63 -5.00 -1.68
C GLN A 326 -19.60 -5.89 -0.96
N GLN A 327 -18.87 -5.32 0.01
CA GLN A 327 -17.89 -6.10 0.77
C GLN A 327 -18.54 -7.18 1.64
N LEU A 328 -19.69 -6.89 2.26
CA LEU A 328 -20.45 -7.89 3.02
C LEU A 328 -20.91 -9.05 2.15
N LYS A 329 -21.36 -8.77 0.92
CA LYS A 329 -21.73 -9.83 -0.05
C LYS A 329 -20.53 -10.70 -0.40
N PHE A 330 -19.37 -10.10 -0.63
CA PHE A 330 -18.13 -10.84 -0.93
C PHE A 330 -17.73 -11.80 0.20
N VAL A 331 -17.79 -11.35 1.46
CA VAL A 331 -17.39 -12.21 2.61
C VAL A 331 -18.39 -13.33 2.92
N ARG A 332 -19.64 -13.22 2.46
CA ARG A 332 -20.67 -14.26 2.62
C ARG A 332 -20.54 -15.40 1.60
N GLN A 333 -19.78 -15.20 0.53
CA GLN A 333 -19.39 -16.23 -0.44
C GLN A 333 -18.18 -17.02 0.10
#